data_AF-A0A061DZZ5-F1
#
_entry.id   AF-A0A061DZZ5-F1
#
_cell.length_a   1.000
_cell.length_b   1.000
_cell.length_c   1.000
_cell.angle_alpha   90.00
_cell.angle_beta   90.00
_cell.angle_gamma   90.00
#
_symmetry.space_group_name_H-M   'P 1'
#
loop_
_entity.id
_entity.type
_entity.pdbx_description
1 polymer ?
#
loop_
_entity_poly.entity_id
_entity_poly.type
_entity_poly.pdbx_seq_one_letter_code
_entity_poly.pdbx_strand_id
1 'polypeptide(L)'
;MSKEVSEEGQSRKDYVDPPPAPLIDMAELKLWSFYRALIAEFIATLLFLYVTIATVIGYKKQQDACDGVGLLGIAWAFGGMIFILVYCTAGISGGHINPAVTFGLFLARKVSLIRAVAYMVAQCLGAICGVGLVKAFMKHDYNSQGGGANTVASGYNKGTALGAEIIGTFVLVYTVFSATDPKRSARDSHVP
;
A
#
# COMPACT_ATOMS: atom_id res chain seq x y z
N MET A 1 9.48 -61.94 20.79
CA MET A 1 8.26 -61.19 20.44
C MET A 1 8.53 -59.73 20.73
N SER A 2 9.33 -59.10 19.86
CA SER A 2 9.71 -57.70 19.96
C SER A 2 8.71 -56.92 19.13
N LYS A 3 7.78 -56.22 19.79
CA LYS A 3 6.83 -55.35 19.10
C LYS A 3 7.60 -54.20 18.47
N GLU A 4 7.43 -54.07 17.16
CA GLU A 4 7.82 -52.91 16.36
C GLU A 4 7.22 -51.65 17.00
N VAL A 5 8.10 -50.71 17.35
CA VAL A 5 7.70 -49.35 17.67
C VAL A 5 7.58 -48.64 16.33
N SER A 6 6.34 -48.55 15.84
CA SER A 6 5.99 -47.76 14.67
C SER A 6 6.45 -46.32 14.87
N GLU A 7 7.11 -45.77 13.85
CA GLU A 7 7.52 -44.38 13.73
C GLU A 7 6.29 -43.45 13.64
N GLU A 8 5.66 -43.13 14.78
CA GLU A 8 4.72 -42.02 14.88
C GLU A 8 5.46 -40.77 15.33
N GLY A 9 5.83 -39.90 14.39
CA GLY A 9 6.50 -38.65 14.74
C GLY A 9 6.83 -37.68 13.61
N GLN A 10 6.27 -37.82 12.40
CA GLN A 10 6.30 -36.72 11.44
C GLN A 10 5.23 -35.71 11.83
N SER A 11 5.64 -34.65 12.53
CA SER A 11 4.85 -33.44 12.75
C SER A 11 4.21 -33.00 11.42
N ARG A 12 2.92 -33.28 11.27
CA ARG A 12 2.12 -32.87 10.11
C ARG A 12 2.07 -31.34 10.18
N LYS A 13 2.78 -30.64 9.28
CA LYS A 13 2.71 -29.17 9.22
C LYS A 13 1.24 -28.76 9.14
N ASP A 14 0.77 -27.96 10.09
CA ASP A 14 -0.63 -27.48 10.17
C ASP A 14 -1.01 -26.54 9.01
N TYR A 15 -0.07 -26.28 8.09
CA TYR A 15 -0.25 -25.41 6.96
C TYR A 15 0.81 -25.70 5.88
N VAL A 16 0.37 -25.61 4.63
CA VAL A 16 1.21 -25.73 3.43
C VAL A 16 1.09 -24.41 2.69
N ASP A 17 2.23 -23.82 2.34
CA ASP A 17 2.25 -22.60 1.55
C ASP A 17 1.54 -22.78 0.21
N PRO A 18 0.71 -21.82 -0.23
CA PRO A 18 0.14 -21.86 -1.56
C PRO A 18 1.27 -21.85 -2.59
N PRO A 19 1.04 -22.47 -3.77
CA PRO A 19 2.04 -22.45 -4.83
C PRO A 19 2.36 -21.00 -5.23
N PRO A 20 3.60 -20.71 -5.64
CA PRO A 20 3.98 -19.38 -6.12
C PRO A 20 3.06 -18.92 -7.24
N ALA A 21 2.67 -17.64 -7.24
CA ALA A 21 1.84 -17.10 -8.30
C ALA A 21 2.54 -17.28 -9.66
N PRO A 22 1.80 -17.72 -10.71
CA PRO A 22 2.32 -17.71 -12.06
C PRO A 22 2.80 -16.30 -12.44
N LEU A 23 3.93 -16.21 -13.15
CA LEU A 23 4.48 -14.92 -13.57
C LEU A 23 3.49 -14.11 -14.40
N ILE A 24 2.84 -14.79 -15.33
CA ILE A 24 1.88 -14.23 -16.26
C ILE A 24 0.61 -15.07 -16.16
N ASP A 25 -0.48 -14.45 -15.73
CA ASP A 25 -1.80 -15.07 -15.64
C ASP A 25 -2.86 -14.25 -16.36
N MET A 26 -2.99 -14.50 -17.66
CA MET A 26 -3.95 -13.79 -18.51
C MET A 26 -5.41 -14.15 -18.18
N ALA A 27 -5.65 -15.24 -17.44
CA ALA A 27 -7.00 -15.64 -17.06
C ALA A 27 -7.62 -14.62 -16.09
N GLU A 28 -6.82 -13.94 -15.27
CA GLU A 28 -7.28 -12.92 -14.33
C GLU A 28 -8.05 -11.77 -15.02
N LEU A 29 -7.70 -11.43 -16.26
CA LEU A 29 -8.37 -10.37 -17.03
C LEU A 29 -9.83 -10.67 -17.34
N LYS A 30 -10.24 -11.94 -17.27
CA LYS A 30 -11.63 -12.36 -17.48
C LYS A 30 -12.46 -12.32 -16.20
N LEU A 31 -11.82 -12.16 -15.03
CA LEU A 31 -12.49 -12.21 -13.74
C LEU A 31 -13.03 -10.83 -13.36
N TRP A 32 -14.30 -10.78 -12.96
CA TRP A 32 -14.91 -9.53 -12.48
C TRP A 32 -14.25 -9.01 -11.20
N SER A 33 -13.78 -9.92 -10.36
CA SER A 33 -13.06 -9.59 -9.14
C SER A 33 -11.75 -8.85 -9.38
N PHE A 34 -11.08 -9.10 -10.51
CA PHE A 34 -9.88 -8.37 -10.90
C PHE A 34 -10.17 -6.87 -11.05
N TYR A 35 -11.23 -6.52 -11.80
CA TYR A 35 -11.62 -5.12 -11.98
C TYR A 35 -12.11 -4.47 -10.70
N ARG A 36 -12.83 -5.20 -9.84
CA ARG A 36 -13.21 -4.71 -8.51
C ARG A 36 -11.99 -4.39 -7.65
N ALA A 37 -10.97 -5.23 -7.71
CA ALA A 37 -9.71 -4.97 -7.01
C ALA A 37 -8.97 -3.74 -7.56
N LEU A 38 -8.97 -3.53 -8.89
CA LEU A 38 -8.40 -2.32 -9.49
C LEU A 38 -9.13 -1.05 -9.04
N ILE A 39 -10.46 -1.08 -9.03
CA ILE A 39 -11.28 0.03 -8.54
C ILE A 39 -10.99 0.28 -7.05
N ALA A 40 -10.86 -0.77 -6.25
CA ALA A 40 -10.54 -0.65 -4.83
C ALA A 40 -9.18 0.03 -4.60
N GLU A 41 -8.12 -0.39 -5.32
CA GLU A 41 -6.80 0.25 -5.26
C GLU A 41 -6.84 1.71 -5.71
N PHE A 42 -7.54 2.01 -6.82
CA PHE A 42 -7.71 3.38 -7.31
C PHE A 42 -8.40 4.28 -6.28
N ILE A 43 -9.55 3.85 -5.75
CA ILE A 43 -10.32 4.64 -4.78
C ILE A 43 -9.56 4.78 -3.46
N ALA A 44 -8.91 3.72 -2.98
CA ALA A 44 -8.12 3.78 -1.77
C ALA A 44 -6.96 4.78 -1.91
N THR A 45 -6.20 4.73 -3.01
CA THR A 45 -5.10 5.67 -3.22
C THR A 45 -5.60 7.10 -3.46
N LEU A 46 -6.76 7.29 -4.11
CA LEU A 46 -7.41 8.60 -4.21
C LEU A 46 -7.72 9.18 -2.83
N LEU A 47 -8.41 8.42 -1.97
CA LEU A 47 -8.76 8.87 -0.62
C LEU A 47 -7.52 9.11 0.23
N PHE A 48 -6.51 8.25 0.12
CA PHE A 48 -5.23 8.40 0.81
C PHE A 48 -4.57 9.74 0.48
N LEU A 49 -4.41 10.07 -0.80
CA LEU A 49 -3.77 11.32 -1.21
C LEU A 49 -4.66 12.54 -0.95
N TYR A 50 -5.98 12.42 -1.09
CA TYR A 50 -6.89 13.50 -0.77
C TYR A 50 -6.77 13.93 0.70
N VAL A 51 -6.90 12.98 1.64
CA VAL A 51 -6.89 13.27 3.09
C VAL A 51 -5.51 13.76 3.54
N THR A 52 -4.44 13.06 3.14
CA THR A 52 -3.08 13.38 3.60
C THR A 52 -2.60 14.73 3.06
N ILE A 53 -2.79 15.01 1.77
CA ILE A 53 -2.35 16.28 1.18
C ILE A 53 -3.24 17.43 1.66
N ALA A 54 -4.56 17.24 1.83
CA ALA A 54 -5.40 18.27 2.45
C ALA A 54 -4.94 18.59 3.88
N THR A 55 -4.52 17.60 4.65
CA THR A 55 -3.97 17.79 6.01
C THR A 55 -2.66 18.59 5.97
N VAL A 56 -1.74 18.26 5.05
CA VAL A 56 -0.47 18.98 4.87
C VAL A 56 -0.71 20.44 4.48
N ILE A 57 -1.56 20.70 3.48
CA ILE A 57 -1.87 22.07 3.06
C ILE A 57 -2.62 22.82 4.16
N GLY A 58 -3.55 22.15 4.85
CA GLY A 58 -4.29 22.68 5.98
C GLY A 58 -3.38 23.14 7.12
N TYR A 59 -2.34 22.38 7.43
CA TYR A 59 -1.33 22.77 8.41
C TYR A 59 -0.45 23.92 7.91
N LYS A 60 0.07 23.83 6.69
CA LYS A 60 1.02 24.83 6.15
C LYS A 60 0.41 26.21 5.92
N LYS A 61 -0.91 26.33 5.72
CA LYS A 61 -1.58 27.62 5.52
C LYS A 61 -1.85 28.40 6.82
N GLN A 62 -1.62 27.79 7.99
CA GLN A 62 -1.90 28.44 9.27
C GLN A 62 -0.91 29.58 9.53
N GLN A 63 -1.39 30.62 10.21
CA GLN A 63 -0.58 31.80 10.55
C GLN A 63 0.11 31.66 11.91
N ASP A 64 -0.56 30.99 12.86
CA ASP A 64 -0.03 30.78 14.20
C ASP A 64 0.78 29.50 14.29
N ALA A 65 1.99 29.59 14.84
CA ALA A 65 2.96 28.48 14.89
C ALA A 65 2.50 27.27 15.71
N CYS A 66 1.54 27.46 16.62
CA CYS A 66 1.01 26.42 17.51
C CYS A 66 -0.45 26.04 17.21
N ASP A 67 -1.03 26.56 16.12
CA ASP A 67 -2.39 26.21 15.73
C ASP A 67 -2.41 24.94 14.86
N GLY A 68 -3.54 24.22 14.87
CA GLY A 68 -3.80 23.03 14.07
C GLY A 68 -3.14 21.73 14.53
N VAL A 69 -2.93 20.84 13.57
CA VAL A 69 -2.61 19.42 13.83
C VAL A 69 -1.11 19.16 14.03
N GLY A 70 -0.24 20.11 13.65
CA GLY A 70 1.21 19.96 13.71
C GLY A 70 1.78 18.87 12.80
N LEU A 71 3.11 18.73 12.82
CA LEU A 71 3.82 17.65 12.13
C LEU A 71 3.38 16.27 12.63
N LEU A 72 3.04 16.15 13.92
CA LEU A 72 2.52 14.92 14.51
C LEU A 72 1.19 14.51 13.89
N GLY A 73 0.26 15.44 13.70
CA GLY A 73 -1.01 15.18 13.05
C GLY A 73 -0.88 14.81 11.58
N ILE A 74 0.10 15.39 10.87
CA ILE A 74 0.45 14.96 9.51
C ILE A 74 0.91 13.49 9.52
N ALA A 75 1.83 13.12 10.42
CA ALA A 75 2.30 11.73 10.53
C ALA A 75 1.15 10.76 10.83
N TRP A 76 0.23 11.14 11.72
CA TRP A 76 -0.99 10.38 12.01
C TRP A 76 -1.93 10.27 10.82
N ALA A 77 -2.09 11.31 10.01
CA ALA A 77 -2.92 11.26 8.81
C ALA A 77 -2.37 10.24 7.80
N PHE A 78 -1.05 10.21 7.57
CA PHE A 78 -0.42 9.23 6.68
C PHE A 78 -0.56 7.80 7.22
N GLY A 79 -0.13 7.55 8.46
CA GLY A 79 -0.20 6.21 9.05
C GLY A 79 -1.63 5.71 9.27
N GLY A 80 -2.50 6.59 9.78
CA GLY A 80 -3.91 6.28 10.05
C GLY A 80 -4.72 5.99 8.80
N MET A 81 -4.49 6.73 7.71
CA MET A 81 -5.17 6.43 6.43
C MET A 81 -4.71 5.10 5.84
N ILE A 82 -3.42 4.75 5.92
CA ILE A 82 -2.97 3.42 5.51
C ILE A 82 -3.65 2.34 6.37
N PHE A 83 -3.67 2.49 7.69
CA PHE A 83 -4.35 1.54 8.58
C PHE A 83 -5.83 1.33 8.19
N ILE A 84 -6.60 2.41 8.04
CA ILE A 84 -8.03 2.36 7.70
C ILE A 84 -8.24 1.73 6.31
N LEU A 85 -7.51 2.21 5.30
CA LEU A 85 -7.75 1.79 3.93
C LEU A 85 -7.28 0.36 3.68
N VAL A 86 -6.16 -0.06 4.28
CA VAL A 86 -5.72 -1.47 4.24
C VAL A 86 -6.77 -2.34 4.91
N TYR A 87 -7.30 -1.94 6.08
CA TYR A 87 -8.39 -2.68 6.73
C TYR A 87 -9.62 -2.84 5.83
N CYS A 88 -10.02 -1.78 5.13
CA CYS A 88 -11.17 -1.82 4.21
C CYS A 88 -10.92 -2.66 2.94
N THR A 89 -9.69 -2.66 2.41
CA THR A 89 -9.39 -3.20 1.07
C THR A 89 -8.59 -4.50 1.06
N ALA A 90 -8.01 -4.92 2.19
CA ALA A 90 -7.25 -6.17 2.31
C ALA A 90 -8.07 -7.39 1.83
N GLY A 91 -9.36 -7.43 2.16
CA GLY A 91 -10.27 -8.50 1.71
C GLY A 91 -10.69 -8.42 0.24
N ILE A 92 -10.44 -7.31 -0.46
CA ILE A 92 -10.89 -7.07 -1.84
C ILE A 92 -9.70 -7.15 -2.81
N SER A 93 -8.70 -6.27 -2.63
CA SER A 93 -7.53 -6.17 -3.50
C SER A 93 -6.26 -6.76 -2.91
N GLY A 94 -6.22 -6.96 -1.59
CA GLY A 94 -4.99 -7.19 -0.82
C GLY A 94 -4.49 -5.92 -0.11
N GLY A 95 -5.09 -4.76 -0.40
CA GLY A 95 -4.83 -3.50 0.32
C GLY A 95 -3.40 -3.01 0.17
N HIS A 96 -2.91 -2.85 -1.07
CA HIS A 96 -1.54 -2.43 -1.30
C HIS A 96 -1.38 -0.93 -1.19
N ILE A 97 -2.20 -0.17 -1.92
CA ILE A 97 -2.32 1.30 -1.92
C ILE A 97 -0.97 2.00 -2.26
N ASN A 98 0.04 1.24 -2.67
CA ASN A 98 1.41 1.67 -2.84
C ASN A 98 2.12 0.80 -3.89
N PRO A 99 2.72 1.41 -4.93
CA PRO A 99 3.48 0.69 -5.95
C PRO A 99 4.65 -0.13 -5.39
N ALA A 100 5.38 0.36 -4.39
CA ALA A 100 6.50 -0.35 -3.79
C ALA A 100 6.07 -1.61 -3.03
N VAL A 101 4.92 -1.55 -2.34
CA VAL A 101 4.32 -2.72 -1.69
C VAL A 101 3.91 -3.76 -2.73
N THR A 102 3.23 -3.31 -3.79
CA THR A 102 2.85 -4.17 -4.92
C THR A 102 4.06 -4.83 -5.56
N PHE A 103 5.13 -4.06 -5.77
CA PHE A 103 6.36 -4.56 -6.36
C PHE A 103 7.08 -5.58 -5.46
N GLY A 104 7.16 -5.33 -4.15
CA GLY A 104 7.73 -6.28 -3.19
C GLY A 104 7.00 -7.62 -3.22
N LEU A 105 5.66 -7.59 -3.18
CA LEU A 105 4.83 -8.80 -3.24
C LEU A 105 4.94 -9.52 -4.60
N PHE A 106 5.10 -8.78 -5.69
CA PHE A 106 5.40 -9.36 -7.00
C PHE A 106 6.75 -10.10 -7.00
N LEU A 107 7.81 -9.49 -6.48
CA LEU A 107 9.14 -10.14 -6.38
C LEU A 107 9.10 -11.41 -5.53
N ALA A 108 8.27 -11.43 -4.49
CA ALA A 108 8.03 -12.61 -3.65
C ALA A 108 7.05 -13.63 -4.24
N ARG A 109 6.65 -13.48 -5.51
CA ARG A 109 5.68 -14.37 -6.20
C ARG A 109 4.33 -14.50 -5.48
N LYS A 110 3.90 -13.44 -4.76
CA LYS A 110 2.57 -13.36 -4.15
C LYS A 110 1.54 -12.73 -5.09
N VAL A 111 1.99 -12.04 -6.14
CA VAL A 111 1.16 -11.35 -7.15
C VAL A 111 1.73 -11.58 -8.55
N SER A 112 0.85 -11.75 -9.55
CA SER A 112 1.24 -11.90 -10.97
C SER A 112 1.75 -10.57 -11.56
N LEU A 113 2.52 -10.62 -12.65
CA LEU A 113 3.01 -9.41 -13.32
C LEU A 113 1.86 -8.52 -13.81
N ILE A 114 0.80 -9.12 -14.37
CA ILE A 114 -0.35 -8.41 -14.92
C ILE A 114 -1.06 -7.63 -13.82
N ARG A 115 -1.35 -8.29 -12.68
CA ARG A 115 -1.96 -7.64 -11.53
C ARG A 115 -1.07 -6.57 -10.94
N ALA A 116 0.24 -6.82 -10.83
CA ALA A 116 1.19 -5.85 -10.30
C ALA A 116 1.19 -4.55 -11.12
N VAL A 117 1.32 -4.65 -12.44
CA VAL A 117 1.30 -3.48 -13.34
C VAL A 117 -0.04 -2.75 -13.28
N ALA A 118 -1.16 -3.49 -13.33
CA ALA A 118 -2.49 -2.89 -13.28
C ALA A 118 -2.75 -2.16 -11.95
N TYR A 119 -2.30 -2.71 -10.81
CA TYR A 119 -2.39 -2.07 -9.50
C TYR A 119 -1.55 -0.79 -9.45
N MET A 120 -0.30 -0.82 -9.94
CA MET A 120 0.56 0.37 -9.96
C MET A 120 -0.05 1.49 -10.80
N VAL A 121 -0.64 1.17 -11.96
CA VAL A 121 -1.35 2.15 -12.79
C VAL A 121 -2.57 2.71 -12.03
N ALA A 122 -3.40 1.85 -11.43
CA ALA A 122 -4.57 2.27 -10.66
C ALA A 122 -4.18 3.17 -9.46
N GLN A 123 -3.13 2.81 -8.73
CA GLN A 123 -2.59 3.58 -7.60
C GLN A 123 -2.08 4.96 -8.07
N CYS A 124 -1.30 5.02 -9.14
CA CYS A 124 -0.81 6.28 -9.70
C CYS A 124 -1.95 7.20 -10.17
N LEU A 125 -2.94 6.65 -10.88
CA LEU A 125 -4.11 7.42 -11.32
C LEU A 125 -4.95 7.89 -10.13
N GLY A 126 -5.17 7.02 -9.13
CA GLY A 126 -5.86 7.37 -7.89
C GLY A 126 -5.16 8.52 -7.17
N ALA A 127 -3.84 8.43 -7.02
CA ALA A 127 -3.02 9.49 -6.42
C ALA A 127 -3.17 10.83 -7.14
N ILE A 128 -3.09 10.83 -8.48
CA ILE A 128 -3.28 12.03 -9.31
C ILE A 128 -4.67 12.64 -9.07
N CYS A 129 -5.73 11.82 -9.07
CA CYS A 129 -7.09 12.29 -8.81
C CYS A 129 -7.25 12.85 -7.39
N GLY A 130 -6.70 12.18 -6.37
CA GLY A 130 -6.78 12.60 -4.97
C GLY A 130 -6.12 13.96 -4.75
N VAL A 131 -4.90 14.15 -5.26
CA VAL A 131 -4.20 15.45 -5.19
C VAL A 131 -4.90 16.51 -6.05
N GLY A 132 -5.45 16.12 -7.21
CA GLY A 132 -6.24 16.99 -8.07
C GLY A 132 -7.47 17.59 -7.36
N LEU A 133 -8.16 16.78 -6.54
CA LEU A 133 -9.28 17.25 -5.72
C LEU A 133 -8.84 18.28 -4.67
N VAL A 134 -7.70 18.06 -3.99
CA VAL A 134 -7.16 19.04 -3.04
C VAL A 134 -6.84 20.36 -3.73
N LYS A 135 -6.18 20.30 -4.90
CA LYS A 135 -5.90 21.50 -5.71
C LYS A 135 -7.18 22.19 -6.18
N ALA A 136 -8.25 21.46 -6.48
CA ALA A 136 -9.53 22.03 -6.87
C ALA A 136 -10.20 22.80 -5.71
N PHE A 137 -10.13 22.27 -4.49
CA PHE A 137 -10.76 22.88 -3.31
C PHE A 137 -9.94 24.00 -2.67
N MET A 138 -8.60 23.93 -2.74
CA MET A 138 -7.70 24.83 -2.02
C MET A 138 -6.61 25.40 -2.94
N LYS A 139 -6.97 25.81 -4.16
CA LYS A 139 -6.02 26.12 -5.25
C LYS A 139 -4.89 27.08 -4.87
N HIS A 140 -5.21 28.19 -4.20
CA HIS A 140 -4.22 29.20 -3.82
C HIS A 140 -3.20 28.60 -2.82
N ASP A 141 -3.69 28.07 -1.71
CA ASP A 141 -2.86 27.50 -0.64
C ASP A 141 -2.08 26.27 -1.13
N TYR A 142 -2.69 25.45 -1.98
CA TYR A 142 -2.03 24.31 -2.60
C TYR A 142 -0.79 24.76 -3.40
N ASN A 143 -0.94 25.77 -4.27
CA ASN A 143 0.16 26.23 -5.11
C ASN A 143 1.24 26.96 -4.29
N SER A 144 0.86 27.77 -3.29
CA SER A 144 1.81 28.54 -2.49
C SER A 144 2.61 27.68 -1.50
N GLN A 145 2.04 26.55 -1.04
CA GLN A 145 2.66 25.68 -0.02
C GLN A 145 3.40 24.45 -0.59
N GLY A 146 3.64 24.42 -1.90
CA GLY A 146 4.39 23.37 -2.59
C GLY A 146 3.59 22.10 -2.91
N GLY A 147 2.26 22.16 -2.85
CA GLY A 147 1.36 21.10 -3.35
C GLY A 147 1.44 19.75 -2.63
N GLY A 148 2.11 19.69 -1.46
CA GLY A 148 2.37 18.45 -0.74
C GLY A 148 3.36 17.50 -1.45
N ALA A 149 4.20 18.02 -2.35
CA ALA A 149 5.18 17.23 -3.06
C ALA A 149 6.40 16.88 -2.19
N ASN A 150 6.95 15.67 -2.39
CA ASN A 150 8.19 15.25 -1.77
C ASN A 150 9.40 15.87 -2.50
N THR A 151 10.28 16.54 -1.75
CA THR A 151 11.51 17.16 -2.26
C THR A 151 12.65 16.98 -1.26
N VAL A 152 13.89 17.00 -1.73
CA VAL A 152 15.06 17.02 -0.84
C VAL A 152 15.10 18.35 -0.09
N ALA A 153 15.00 18.30 1.24
CA ALA A 153 15.06 19.50 2.08
C ALA A 153 16.44 20.16 2.01
N SER A 154 16.47 21.49 2.18
CA SER A 154 17.72 22.26 2.21
C SER A 154 18.66 21.73 3.30
N GLY A 155 19.94 21.57 2.97
CA GLY A 155 20.94 21.02 3.89
C GLY A 155 21.19 19.51 3.72
N TYR A 156 20.39 18.82 2.91
CA TYR A 156 20.60 17.41 2.58
C TYR A 156 20.99 17.24 1.11
N ASN A 157 21.84 16.23 0.84
CA ASN A 157 22.17 15.84 -0.53
C ASN A 157 21.26 14.71 -1.03
N LYS A 158 21.28 14.44 -2.34
CA LYS A 158 20.47 13.39 -2.97
C LYS A 158 20.76 11.99 -2.46
N GLY A 159 22.01 11.71 -2.07
CA GLY A 159 22.42 10.41 -1.51
C GLY A 159 21.78 10.15 -0.15
N THR A 160 21.75 11.16 0.72
CA THR A 160 21.08 11.08 2.03
C THR A 160 19.57 10.88 1.86
N ALA A 161 18.94 11.64 0.96
CA ALA A 161 17.51 11.49 0.68
C ALA A 161 17.18 10.09 0.14
N LEU A 162 17.98 9.59 -0.81
CA LEU A 162 17.82 8.23 -1.35
C LEU A 162 17.97 7.16 -0.27
N GLY A 163 18.99 7.28 0.58
CA GLY A 163 19.21 6.35 1.70
C GLY A 163 18.04 6.32 2.69
N ALA A 164 17.48 7.50 3.01
CA ALA A 164 16.31 7.60 3.88
C ALA A 164 15.07 6.94 3.26
N GLU A 165 14.80 7.17 1.98
CA GLU A 165 13.67 6.54 1.25
C GLU A 165 13.82 5.02 1.15
N ILE A 166 15.04 4.51 0.93
CA ILE A 166 15.32 3.06 0.91
C ILE A 166 15.03 2.44 2.27
N ILE A 167 15.56 3.01 3.35
CA ILE A 167 15.37 2.46 4.71
C ILE A 167 13.89 2.56 5.12
N GLY A 168 13.23 3.68 4.86
CA GLY A 168 11.81 3.86 5.17
C GLY A 168 10.92 2.88 4.42
N THR A 169 11.17 2.69 3.12
CA THR A 169 10.44 1.71 2.31
C THR A 169 10.74 0.28 2.75
N PHE A 170 11.98 -0.03 3.14
CA PHE A 170 12.33 -1.34 3.68
C PHE A 170 11.52 -1.66 4.94
N VAL A 171 11.43 -0.73 5.89
CA VAL A 171 10.62 -0.92 7.12
C VAL A 171 9.16 -1.18 6.75
N LEU A 172 8.57 -0.36 5.87
CA LEU A 172 7.20 -0.53 5.40
C LEU A 172 6.97 -1.92 4.77
N VAL A 173 7.78 -2.29 3.79
CA VAL A 173 7.58 -3.54 3.03
C VAL A 173 7.89 -4.76 3.90
N TYR A 174 8.91 -4.69 4.76
CA TYR A 174 9.18 -5.73 5.75
C TYR A 174 7.97 -5.96 6.67
N THR A 175 7.38 -4.88 7.20
CA THR A 175 6.16 -4.96 8.03
C THR A 175 4.99 -5.57 7.25
N VAL A 176 4.81 -5.22 5.96
CA VAL A 176 3.78 -5.85 5.12
C VAL A 176 3.99 -7.36 5.06
N PHE A 177 5.21 -7.82 4.78
CA PHE A 177 5.51 -9.27 4.75
C PHE A 177 5.23 -9.94 6.10
N SER A 178 5.60 -9.32 7.21
CA SER A 178 5.30 -9.85 8.55
C SER A 178 3.80 -9.89 8.87
N ALA A 179 3.01 -8.98 8.28
CA ALA A 179 1.58 -8.90 8.48
C ALA A 179 0.76 -9.76 7.50
N THR A 180 1.39 -10.37 6.48
CA THR A 180 0.68 -11.26 5.56
C THR A 180 0.19 -12.52 6.28
N ASP A 181 -1.12 -12.80 6.15
CA ASP A 181 -1.70 -14.02 6.69
C ASP A 181 -1.36 -15.20 5.77
N PRO A 182 -0.61 -16.20 6.24
CA PRO A 182 -0.31 -17.38 5.42
C PRO A 182 -1.59 -18.15 5.05
N LYS A 183 -2.59 -18.18 5.93
CA LYS A 183 -3.79 -19.01 5.79
C LYS A 183 -4.94 -18.33 5.05
N ARG A 184 -4.83 -17.03 4.72
CA ARG A 184 -5.93 -16.26 4.13
C ARG A 184 -5.47 -15.44 2.92
N SER A 185 -6.25 -15.48 1.86
CA SER A 185 -6.08 -14.65 0.65
C SER A 185 -7.22 -13.65 0.53
N ALA A 186 -7.01 -12.57 -0.24
CA ALA A 186 -8.07 -11.59 -0.52
C ALA A 186 -9.29 -12.31 -1.10
N ARG A 187 -10.47 -12.05 -0.52
CA ARG A 187 -11.72 -12.82 -0.72
C ARG A 187 -12.14 -12.84 -2.18
N ASP A 188 -11.90 -11.76 -2.92
CA ASP A 188 -12.25 -11.64 -4.33
C ASP A 188 -11.20 -12.27 -5.28
N SER A 189 -10.04 -12.73 -4.83
CA SER A 189 -9.06 -13.40 -5.72
C SER A 189 -9.53 -14.75 -6.26
N HIS A 190 -10.48 -15.42 -5.59
CA HIS A 190 -10.94 -16.78 -5.89
C HIS A 190 -12.43 -17.01 -5.59
N VAL A 191 -13.29 -16.00 -5.77
CA VAL A 191 -14.74 -16.29 -5.75
C VAL A 191 -15.03 -17.15 -6.99
N PRO A 192 -15.70 -18.32 -6.84
CA PRO A 192 -15.97 -19.24 -7.94
C PRO A 192 -16.71 -18.58 -9.11
#